data_AF-A0A0R1VH32-F1
#
_entry.id   AF-A0A0R1VH32-F1
#
_cell.length_a   1.000
_cell.length_b   1.000
_cell.length_c   1.000
_cell.angle_alpha   90.00
_cell.angle_beta   90.00
_cell.angle_gamma   90.00
#
_symmetry.space_group_name_H-M   'P 1'
#
loop_
_entity.id
_entity.type
_entity.pdbx_description
1 polymer ?
#
loop_
_entity_poly.entity_id
_entity_poly.type
_entity_poly.pdbx_seq_one_letter_code
_entity_poly.pdbx_strand_id
1 'polypeptide(L)'
;MENLKKKKLHQLFENLEIGIGGVSSSLGVSQRQLRYWEKKGYIKPINEGSGVRHYSLATVYLIAFIKDQLDAGYTLEAAVKKSKEIRIKSKIARKLLRNAFDDIEVTDEEKGYGEIRMGEIEVGNKKAEVIGIVDENGSHFELKEE
;
A
#
# COMPACT_ATOMS: atom_id res chain seq x y z
N MET A 1 6.46 -12.72 -22.63
CA MET A 1 5.00 -12.54 -22.39
C MET A 1 4.68 -11.90 -21.03
N GLU A 2 5.41 -12.25 -19.97
CA GLU A 2 5.21 -11.73 -18.61
C GLU A 2 5.28 -10.20 -18.49
N ASN A 3 6.28 -9.59 -19.14
CA ASN A 3 6.47 -8.13 -19.12
C ASN A 3 5.30 -7.36 -19.78
N LEU A 4 4.63 -7.97 -20.77
CA LEU A 4 3.46 -7.38 -21.43
C LEU A 4 2.21 -7.45 -20.54
N LYS A 5 2.01 -8.56 -19.81
CA LYS A 5 0.94 -8.67 -18.81
C LYS A 5 1.13 -7.66 -17.68
N LYS A 6 2.36 -7.52 -17.17
CA LYS A 6 2.72 -6.53 -16.14
C LYS A 6 2.41 -5.11 -16.59
N LYS A 7 2.76 -4.75 -17.83
CA LYS A 7 2.47 -3.44 -18.42
C LYS A 7 0.95 -3.18 -18.55
N LYS A 8 0.19 -4.16 -19.06
CA LYS A 8 -1.28 -4.03 -19.18
C LYS A 8 -1.96 -3.87 -17.83
N LEU A 9 -1.53 -4.64 -16.82
CA LEU A 9 -2.07 -4.57 -15.47
C LEU A 9 -1.75 -3.21 -14.83
N HIS A 10 -0.54 -2.71 -15.01
CA HIS A 10 -0.15 -1.39 -14.54
C HIS A 10 -1.03 -0.29 -15.16
N GLN A 11 -1.21 -0.31 -16.49
CA GLN A 11 -2.08 0.63 -17.21
C GLN A 11 -3.54 0.56 -16.74
N LEU A 12 -4.05 -0.65 -16.47
CA LEU A 12 -5.39 -0.82 -15.92
C LEU A 12 -5.56 -0.09 -14.59
N PHE A 13 -4.61 -0.27 -13.66
CA PHE A 13 -4.67 0.37 -12.35
C PHE A 13 -4.44 1.87 -12.39
N GLU A 14 -3.59 2.36 -13.31
CA GLU A 14 -3.38 3.80 -13.50
C GLU A 14 -4.62 4.51 -14.04
N ASN A 15 -5.36 3.86 -14.95
CA ASN A 15 -6.54 4.42 -15.60
C ASN A 15 -7.86 4.07 -14.88
N LEU A 16 -7.80 3.43 -13.71
CA LEU A 16 -9.00 3.03 -13.00
C LEU A 16 -9.69 4.25 -12.37
N GLU A 17 -10.92 4.49 -12.79
CA GLU A 17 -11.77 5.56 -12.28
C GLU A 17 -13.02 4.98 -11.62
N ILE A 18 -13.30 5.40 -10.39
CA ILE A 18 -14.42 4.90 -9.59
C ILE A 18 -15.37 6.05 -9.28
N GLY A 19 -16.62 5.92 -9.69
CA GLY A 19 -17.65 6.92 -9.42
C GLY A 19 -17.94 7.05 -7.91
N ILE A 20 -18.30 8.27 -7.48
CA ILE A 20 -18.62 8.59 -6.07
C ILE A 20 -19.67 7.66 -5.44
N GLY A 21 -20.64 7.18 -6.23
CA GLY A 21 -21.62 6.19 -5.78
C GLY A 21 -20.96 4.87 -5.37
N GLY A 22 -20.08 4.33 -6.22
CA GLY A 22 -19.36 3.09 -5.94
C GLY A 22 -18.40 3.23 -4.76
N VAL A 23 -17.69 4.37 -4.64
CA VAL A 23 -16.84 4.63 -3.47
C VAL A 23 -17.68 4.69 -2.19
N SER A 24 -18.84 5.36 -2.25
CA SER A 24 -19.72 5.52 -1.11
C SER A 24 -20.26 4.18 -0.60
N SER A 25 -20.76 3.33 -1.51
CA SER A 25 -21.27 2.01 -1.16
C SER A 25 -20.18 1.07 -0.65
N SER A 26 -18.99 1.10 -1.26
CA SER A 26 -17.92 0.15 -0.94
C SER A 26 -17.19 0.47 0.36
N LEU A 27 -17.07 1.76 0.73
CA LEU A 27 -16.30 2.18 1.91
C LEU A 27 -17.18 2.67 3.07
N GLY A 28 -18.50 2.68 2.91
CA GLY A 28 -19.42 3.17 3.94
C GLY A 28 -19.23 4.65 4.29
N VAL A 29 -18.74 5.45 3.33
CA VAL A 29 -18.60 6.92 3.47
C VAL A 29 -19.69 7.58 2.65
N SER A 30 -20.53 8.43 3.25
CA SER A 30 -21.61 9.08 2.49
C SER A 30 -21.06 9.98 1.38
N GLN A 31 -21.77 10.09 0.25
CA GLN A 31 -21.39 11.02 -0.82
C GLN A 31 -21.27 12.47 -0.32
N ARG A 32 -22.05 12.84 0.72
CA ARG A 32 -21.97 14.16 1.37
C ARG A 32 -20.63 14.36 2.07
N GLN A 33 -20.14 13.37 2.80
CA GLN A 33 -18.82 13.42 3.44
C GLN A 33 -17.71 13.53 2.38
N LEU A 34 -17.79 12.74 1.31
CA LEU A 34 -16.81 12.81 0.20
C LEU A 34 -16.75 14.23 -0.40
N ARG A 35 -17.90 14.82 -0.75
CA ARG A 35 -17.96 16.22 -1.24
C ARG A 35 -17.45 17.24 -0.22
N TYR A 36 -17.69 17.00 1.07
CA TYR A 36 -17.14 17.85 2.13
C TYR A 36 -15.61 17.75 2.21
N TRP A 37 -15.04 16.55 2.11
CA TRP A 37 -13.59 16.33 2.08
C TRP A 37 -12.94 16.94 0.83
N GLU A 38 -13.61 16.89 -0.31
CA GLU A 38 -13.20 17.62 -1.51
C GLU A 38 -13.17 19.14 -1.28
N LYS A 39 -14.23 19.70 -0.71
CA LYS A 39 -14.31 21.14 -0.40
C LYS A 39 -13.19 21.58 0.56
N LYS A 40 -12.79 20.70 1.48
CA LYS A 40 -11.66 20.92 2.40
C LYS A 40 -10.30 20.71 1.74
N GLY A 41 -10.24 20.21 0.50
CA GLY A 41 -9.00 19.91 -0.21
C GLY A 41 -8.28 18.66 0.31
N TYR A 42 -8.98 17.78 1.03
CA TYR A 42 -8.39 16.55 1.57
C TYR A 42 -8.32 15.43 0.54
N ILE A 43 -9.28 15.40 -0.38
CA ILE A 43 -9.33 14.50 -1.53
C ILE A 43 -9.63 15.29 -2.79
N LYS A 44 -9.31 14.75 -3.96
CA LYS A 44 -9.53 15.40 -5.25
C LYS A 44 -10.13 14.39 -6.24
N PRO A 45 -11.23 14.73 -6.95
CA PRO A 45 -11.72 13.92 -8.06
C PRO A 45 -10.79 14.04 -9.28
N ILE A 46 -10.92 13.12 -10.22
CA ILE A 46 -10.25 13.21 -11.53
C ILE A 46 -10.88 14.32 -12.36
N ASN A 47 -12.20 14.35 -12.42
CA ASN A 47 -12.94 15.36 -13.16
C ASN A 47 -13.28 16.58 -12.29
N GLU A 48 -12.91 17.75 -12.78
CA GLU A 48 -13.28 19.04 -12.20
C GLU A 48 -14.49 19.61 -12.96
N GLY A 49 -15.67 19.72 -12.32
CA GLY A 49 -16.85 20.35 -12.95
C GLY A 49 -18.19 19.67 -12.67
N SER A 50 -19.17 19.97 -13.54
CA SER A 50 -20.51 19.37 -13.55
C SER A 50 -20.46 17.95 -14.10
N GLY A 51 -20.94 16.98 -13.33
CA GLY A 51 -20.97 15.57 -13.72
C GLY A 51 -20.84 14.64 -12.51
N VAL A 52 -20.93 13.34 -12.75
CA VAL A 52 -20.65 12.33 -11.71
C VAL A 52 -19.16 12.40 -11.37
N ARG A 53 -18.84 12.56 -10.07
CA ARG A 53 -17.46 12.61 -9.58
C ARG A 53 -16.82 11.24 -9.71
N HIS A 54 -15.61 11.19 -10.27
CA HIS A 54 -14.79 10.00 -10.34
C HIS A 54 -13.50 10.19 -9.53
N TYR A 55 -13.06 9.12 -8.89
CA TYR A 55 -11.84 9.09 -8.10
C TYR A 55 -10.87 8.07 -8.68
N SER A 56 -9.59 8.42 -8.71
CA SER A 56 -8.54 7.45 -9.02
C SER A 56 -8.42 6.43 -7.91
N LEU A 57 -7.84 5.27 -8.22
CA LEU A 57 -7.54 4.25 -7.23
C LEU A 57 -6.73 4.81 -6.03
N ALA A 58 -5.77 5.71 -6.30
CA ALA A 58 -4.99 6.37 -5.26
C ALA A 58 -5.85 7.22 -4.31
N THR A 59 -6.83 7.96 -4.84
CA THR A 59 -7.77 8.74 -4.02
C THR A 59 -8.71 7.82 -3.24
N VAL A 60 -9.16 6.71 -3.82
CA VAL A 60 -10.00 5.73 -3.11
C VAL A 60 -9.26 5.09 -1.94
N TYR A 61 -7.97 4.74 -2.10
CA TYR A 61 -7.16 4.29 -0.97
C TYR A 61 -7.01 5.36 0.12
N LEU A 62 -6.84 6.63 -0.26
CA LEU A 62 -6.79 7.72 0.72
C LEU A 62 -8.11 7.86 1.49
N ILE A 63 -9.25 7.73 0.82
CA ILE A 63 -10.58 7.74 1.44
C ILE A 63 -10.72 6.59 2.43
N ALA A 64 -10.31 5.38 2.07
CA ALA A 64 -10.33 4.22 2.95
C ALA A 64 -9.49 4.46 4.22
N PHE A 65 -8.26 4.94 4.07
CA PHE A 65 -7.41 5.25 5.23
C PHE A 65 -7.99 6.35 6.13
N ILE A 66 -8.60 7.38 5.55
CA ILE A 66 -9.29 8.41 6.36
C ILE A 66 -10.44 7.77 7.14
N LYS A 67 -11.24 6.91 6.49
CA LYS A 67 -12.37 6.21 7.11
C LYS A 67 -11.91 5.33 8.28
N ASP A 68 -10.86 4.54 8.13
CA ASP A 68 -10.32 3.70 9.21
C ASP A 68 -9.94 4.52 10.45
N GLN A 69 -9.34 5.70 10.24
CA GLN A 69 -8.99 6.59 11.36
C GLN A 69 -10.24 7.25 11.98
N LEU A 70 -11.23 7.60 11.18
CA LEU A 70 -12.50 8.11 11.72
C LEU A 70 -13.21 7.06 12.56
N ASP A 71 -13.21 5.80 12.12
CA ASP A 71 -13.80 4.67 12.85
C ASP A 71 -13.06 4.37 14.16
N ALA A 72 -11.75 4.64 14.19
CA ALA A 72 -10.95 4.61 15.41
C ALA A 72 -11.20 5.81 16.35
N GLY A 73 -12.13 6.71 16.03
CA GLY A 73 -12.54 7.83 16.89
C GLY A 73 -11.73 9.12 16.70
N TYR A 74 -10.85 9.19 15.69
CA TYR A 74 -10.10 10.43 15.43
C TYR A 74 -10.96 11.49 14.75
N THR A 75 -10.59 12.76 14.93
CA THR A 75 -11.17 13.87 14.14
C THR A 75 -10.75 13.77 12.68
N LEU A 76 -11.50 14.41 11.77
CA LEU A 76 -11.20 14.39 10.34
C LEU A 76 -9.80 14.94 10.03
N GLU A 77 -9.39 16.04 10.65
CA GLU A 77 -8.07 16.63 10.46
C GLU A 77 -6.96 15.68 10.90
N ALA A 78 -7.14 14.99 12.03
CA ALA A 78 -6.19 14.00 12.54
C ALA A 78 -6.15 12.74 11.65
N ALA A 79 -7.30 12.27 11.17
CA ALA A 79 -7.41 11.16 10.22
C ALA A 79 -6.67 11.46 8.91
N VAL A 80 -6.84 12.66 8.35
CA VAL A 80 -6.13 13.12 7.14
C VAL A 80 -4.63 13.24 7.37
N LYS A 81 -4.19 13.69 8.55
CA LYS A 81 -2.76 13.75 8.89
C LYS A 81 -2.16 12.34 8.95
N LYS A 82 -2.80 11.41 9.68
CA LYS A 82 -2.34 10.03 9.83
C LYS A 82 -2.32 9.27 8.50
N SER A 83 -3.30 9.48 7.62
CA SER A 83 -3.30 8.83 6.30
C SER A 83 -2.14 9.28 5.41
N LYS A 84 -1.70 10.55 5.52
CA LYS A 84 -0.46 11.03 4.86
C LYS A 84 0.79 10.34 5.40
N GLU A 85 0.89 10.17 6.72
CA GLU A 85 2.01 9.46 7.36
C GLU A 85 2.07 8.00 6.92
N ILE A 86 0.93 7.29 6.93
CA ILE A 86 0.83 5.90 6.45
C ILE A 86 1.28 5.83 4.99
N ARG A 87 0.82 6.73 4.12
CA ARG A 87 1.22 6.75 2.71
C ARG A 87 2.74 6.91 2.53
N ILE A 88 3.39 7.76 3.32
CA ILE A 88 4.84 7.94 3.28
C ILE A 88 5.54 6.65 3.73
N LYS A 89 5.10 6.06 4.86
CA LYS A 89 5.65 4.79 5.37
C LYS A 89 5.50 3.66 4.34
N SER A 90 4.31 3.50 3.74
CA SER A 90 4.07 2.51 2.69
C SER A 90 4.93 2.76 1.43
N LYS A 91 5.17 4.03 1.06
CA LYS A 91 6.06 4.36 -0.06
C LYS A 91 7.51 3.95 0.22
N ILE A 92 7.98 4.18 1.45
CA ILE A 92 9.32 3.78 1.91
C ILE A 92 9.41 2.25 1.90
N ALA A 93 8.47 1.56 2.56
CA ALA A 93 8.42 0.10 2.62
C ALA A 93 8.39 -0.52 1.21
N ARG A 94 7.55 -0.02 0.29
CA ARG A 94 7.50 -0.51 -1.10
C ARG A 94 8.80 -0.27 -1.87
N LYS A 95 9.55 0.79 -1.56
CA LYS A 95 10.86 1.03 -2.18
C LYS A 95 11.90 0.04 -1.66
N LEU A 96 11.92 -0.22 -0.35
CA LEU A 96 12.81 -1.21 0.27
C LEU A 96 12.48 -2.62 -0.23
N LEU A 97 11.22 -3.05 -0.12
CA LEU A 97 10.79 -4.39 -0.50
C LEU A 97 11.00 -4.68 -1.98
N ARG A 98 10.84 -3.70 -2.88
CA ARG A 98 11.11 -3.92 -4.32
C ARG A 98 12.51 -4.42 -4.61
N ASN A 99 13.49 -3.98 -3.81
CA ASN A 99 14.86 -4.43 -3.96
C ASN A 99 15.06 -5.83 -3.35
N ALA A 100 14.31 -6.15 -2.29
CA ALA A 100 14.35 -7.45 -1.64
C ALA A 100 13.63 -8.56 -2.45
N PHE A 101 12.62 -8.21 -3.24
CA PHE A 101 11.84 -9.18 -4.04
C PHE A 101 12.66 -9.86 -5.17
N ASP A 102 13.79 -9.30 -5.57
CA ASP A 102 14.64 -9.88 -6.62
C ASP A 102 15.43 -11.11 -6.12
N ASP A 103 15.47 -11.36 -4.80
CA ASP A 103 16.31 -12.40 -4.16
C ASP A 103 15.50 -13.31 -3.22
N ILE A 104 14.26 -13.64 -3.64
CA ILE A 104 13.37 -14.58 -2.92
C ILE A 104 13.56 -16.00 -3.44
N GLU A 105 13.81 -16.93 -2.51
CA GLU A 105 13.84 -18.37 -2.76
C GLU A 105 12.58 -19.02 -2.16
N VAL A 106 11.74 -19.62 -3.00
CA VAL A 106 10.52 -20.32 -2.54
C VAL A 106 10.91 -21.72 -2.07
N THR A 107 10.60 -22.03 -0.81
CA THR A 107 10.90 -23.34 -0.20
C THR A 107 9.68 -24.26 -0.19
N ASP A 108 8.45 -23.71 -0.17
CA ASP A 108 7.19 -24.44 -0.33
C ASP A 108 6.15 -23.55 -1.03
N GLU A 109 5.78 -23.90 -2.26
CA GLU A 109 4.85 -23.11 -3.08
C GLU A 109 3.41 -23.17 -2.56
N GLU A 110 2.96 -24.33 -2.08
CA GLU A 110 1.57 -24.52 -1.62
C GLU A 110 1.30 -23.76 -0.33
N LYS A 111 2.30 -23.71 0.56
CA LYS A 111 2.20 -23.00 1.84
C LYS A 111 2.64 -21.54 1.75
N GLY A 112 3.27 -21.14 0.64
CA GLY A 112 3.82 -19.81 0.46
C GLY A 112 5.03 -19.53 1.36
N TYR A 113 5.85 -20.54 1.61
CA TYR A 113 7.07 -20.43 2.41
C TYR A 113 8.28 -20.10 1.53
N GLY A 114 9.24 -19.41 2.13
CA GLY A 114 10.43 -19.01 1.42
C GLY A 114 11.36 -18.15 2.25
N GLU A 115 12.49 -17.85 1.65
CA GLU A 115 13.56 -17.05 2.23
C GLU A 115 13.83 -15.84 1.34
N ILE A 116 14.22 -14.72 1.97
CA ILE A 116 14.55 -13.47 1.30
C ILE A 116 15.91 -13.02 1.81
N ARG A 117 16.90 -12.94 0.92
CA ARG A 117 18.19 -12.31 1.27
C ARG A 117 18.02 -10.81 1.30
N MET A 118 18.33 -10.22 2.44
CA MET A 118 18.15 -8.78 2.69
C MET A 118 19.47 -8.01 2.68
N GLY A 119 20.58 -8.69 2.43
CA GLY A 119 21.92 -8.15 2.32
C GLY A 119 22.74 -8.27 3.61
N GLU A 120 24.01 -7.87 3.49
CA GLU A 120 24.98 -7.94 4.57
C GLU A 120 24.84 -6.77 5.57
N ILE A 121 25.02 -7.08 6.85
CA ILE A 121 25.22 -6.10 7.92
C ILE A 121 26.57 -6.34 8.60
N GLU A 122 27.16 -5.26 9.13
CA GLU A 122 28.34 -5.35 9.99
C GLU A 122 27.90 -5.46 11.46
N VAL A 123 28.29 -6.56 12.11
CA VAL A 123 28.07 -6.79 13.54
C VAL A 123 29.45 -6.85 14.22
N GLY A 124 29.89 -5.73 14.76
CA GLY A 124 31.25 -5.58 15.28
C GLY A 124 32.28 -5.60 14.14
N ASN A 125 33.18 -6.59 14.15
CA ASN A 125 34.20 -6.78 13.09
C ASN A 125 33.82 -7.88 12.09
N LYS A 126 32.59 -8.41 12.14
CA LYS A 126 32.12 -9.48 11.28
C LYS A 126 31.03 -8.98 10.34
N LYS A 127 30.99 -9.56 9.14
CA LYS A 127 29.87 -9.44 8.22
C LYS A 127 28.90 -10.59 8.46
N ALA A 128 27.61 -10.30 8.44
CA ALA A 128 26.56 -11.30 8.52
C ALA A 128 25.49 -10.99 7.46
N GLU A 129 25.06 -12.01 6.74
CA GLU A 129 23.94 -11.92 5.80
C GLU A 129 22.63 -11.96 6.60
N VAL A 130 21.72 -11.02 6.31
CA VAL A 130 20.38 -11.01 6.90
C VAL A 130 19.41 -11.78 6.01
N ILE A 131 18.78 -12.81 6.56
CA ILE A 131 17.80 -13.63 5.85
C ILE A 131 16.45 -13.45 6.54
N GLY A 132 15.42 -13.04 5.80
CA GLY A 132 14.04 -13.10 6.26
C GLY A 132 13.39 -14.41 5.84
N ILE A 133 12.74 -15.09 6.77
CA ILE A 133 12.17 -16.42 6.56
C ILE A 133 10.66 -16.37 6.81
N VAL A 134 9.91 -17.06 5.97
CA VAL A 134 8.50 -17.38 6.20
C VAL A 134 8.36 -18.90 6.19
N ASP A 135 7.94 -19.47 7.32
CA ASP A 135 7.78 -20.91 7.51
C ASP A 135 6.53 -21.23 8.37
N GLU A 136 6.45 -22.46 8.87
CA GLU A 136 5.37 -22.92 9.75
C GLU A 136 5.28 -22.18 11.09
N ASN A 137 6.35 -21.50 11.51
CA ASN A 137 6.43 -20.73 12.74
C ASN A 137 6.05 -19.25 12.55
N GLY A 138 5.78 -18.83 11.31
CA GLY A 138 5.42 -17.46 10.96
C GLY A 138 6.53 -16.76 10.20
N SER A 139 6.81 -15.50 10.54
CA SER A 139 7.89 -14.73 9.91
C SER A 139 8.94 -14.28 10.92
N HIS A 140 10.22 -14.52 10.58
CA HIS A 140 11.36 -14.19 11.43
C HIS A 140 12.60 -13.83 10.61
N PHE A 141 13.66 -13.43 11.30
CA PHE A 141 14.95 -13.07 10.70
C PHE A 141 16.05 -13.93 11.29
N GLU A 142 16.97 -14.37 10.43
CA GLU A 142 18.18 -15.09 10.82
C GLU A 142 19.42 -14.33 10.31
N LEU A 143 20.51 -14.43 11.08
CA LEU A 143 21.81 -13.91 10.70
C LEU A 143 22.71 -15.09 10.33
N LYS A 144 23.21 -15.09 9.10
CA LYS A 144 24.19 -16.07 8.64
C LYS A 144 25.56 -15.40 8.62
N GLU A 145 26.37 -15.69 9.65
CA GLU A 145 27.78 -15.25 9.68
C GLU A 145 28.57 -15.97 8.57
N GLU A 146 29.48 -15.24 7.92
CA GLU A 146 30.57 -15.83 7.11
C GLU A 146 31.68 -16.42 8.00
#